data_AF-A0A950Q9I1-F1
#
_entry.id   AF-A0A950Q9I1-F1
#
_cell.length_a   1.000
_cell.length_b   1.000
_cell.length_c   1.000
_cell.angle_alpha   90.00
_cell.angle_beta   90.00
_cell.angle_gamma   90.00
#
_symmetry.space_group_name_H-M   'P 1'
#
loop_
_entity.id
_entity.type
_entity.pdbx_description
1 polymer ?
#
loop_
_entity_poly.entity_id
_entity_poly.type
_entity_poly.pdbx_seq_one_letter_code
_entity_poly.pdbx_strand_id
1 'polypeptide(L)'
;MVGHKGSWLAGENGATFGMLIPGVALIGARFQQENAAPIALDRSEIIKEDVAVTLPAGSFTGCLKVFDTDGLDPSAPPEKKIYCPGIGNVVDETLVLTQYGQH
;
A
#
# COMPACT_ATOMS: atom_id res chain seq x y z
N MET A 1 10.05 -18.88 10.96
CA MET A 1 9.75 -18.21 12.23
C MET A 1 8.27 -17.89 12.23
N VAL A 2 7.47 -18.49 13.11
CA VAL A 2 6.04 -18.17 13.25
C VAL A 2 5.92 -17.30 14.50
N GLY A 3 5.90 -15.99 14.30
CA GLY A 3 5.73 -15.01 15.37
C GLY A 3 4.66 -14.03 14.96
N HIS A 4 3.47 -14.16 15.52
CA HIS A 4 2.30 -13.30 15.27
C HIS A 4 2.42 -11.91 15.90
N LYS A 5 3.64 -11.40 16.12
CA LYS A 5 3.87 -10.17 16.88
C LYS A 5 3.29 -8.92 16.20
N GLY A 6 3.16 -8.93 14.88
CA GLY A 6 2.50 -7.88 14.11
C GLY A 6 1.01 -8.15 13.82
N SER A 7 0.45 -9.26 14.31
CA SER A 7 -0.95 -9.60 14.03
C SER A 7 -1.88 -8.89 15.00
N TRP A 8 -2.97 -8.34 14.46
CA TRP A 8 -4.04 -7.67 15.19
C TRP A 8 -5.39 -7.95 14.52
N LEU A 9 -6.49 -7.70 15.23
CA LEU A 9 -7.86 -7.87 14.72
C LEU A 9 -8.62 -6.56 14.84
N ALA A 10 -9.30 -6.15 13.76
CA ALA A 10 -10.15 -4.97 13.77
C ALA A 10 -11.31 -5.16 14.77
N GLY A 11 -11.59 -4.13 15.57
CA GLY A 11 -12.59 -4.16 16.63
C GLY A 11 -12.06 -4.65 17.97
N GLU A 12 -10.84 -5.17 18.04
CA GLU A 12 -10.19 -5.57 19.29
C GLU A 12 -9.16 -4.52 19.73
N ASN A 13 -9.05 -4.29 21.04
CA ASN A 13 -8.03 -3.43 21.65
C ASN A 13 -7.94 -2.01 21.05
N GLY A 14 -9.06 -1.48 20.53
CA GLY A 14 -9.12 -0.16 19.90
C GLY A 14 -8.60 -0.12 18.46
N ALA A 15 -8.20 -1.25 17.88
CA ALA A 15 -7.81 -1.33 16.48
C ALA A 15 -9.02 -1.15 15.54
N THR A 16 -8.87 -0.37 14.48
CA THR A 16 -9.89 -0.19 13.45
C THR A 16 -9.40 -0.69 12.11
N PHE A 17 -10.32 -1.09 11.23
CA PHE A 17 -9.97 -1.41 9.85
C PHE A 17 -9.34 -0.18 9.18
N GLY A 18 -8.38 -0.44 8.28
CA GLY A 18 -7.82 0.58 7.41
C GLY A 18 -8.42 0.54 6.01
N MET A 19 -7.87 1.38 5.14
CA MET A 19 -8.23 1.51 3.74
C MET A 19 -7.02 1.14 2.89
N LEU A 20 -7.19 0.25 1.91
CA LEU A 20 -6.11 -0.15 1.02
C LEU A 20 -5.89 0.88 -0.09
N ILE A 21 -6.93 1.19 -0.88
CA ILE A 21 -6.93 2.23 -1.90
C ILE A 21 -8.33 2.87 -1.94
N PRO A 22 -8.46 4.21 -1.94
CA PRO A 22 -9.75 4.87 -2.05
C PRO A 22 -10.36 4.67 -3.45
N GLY A 23 -11.69 4.55 -3.52
CA GLY A 23 -12.40 4.41 -4.79
C GLY A 23 -12.28 5.63 -5.72
N VAL A 24 -11.96 6.80 -5.17
CA VAL A 24 -11.57 7.99 -5.91
C VAL A 24 -10.17 8.38 -5.47
N ALA A 25 -9.21 8.25 -6.38
CA ALA A 25 -7.83 8.67 -6.14
C ALA A 25 -7.74 10.19 -6.23
N LEU A 26 -7.24 10.83 -5.18
CA LEU A 26 -6.92 12.25 -5.16
C LEU A 26 -5.47 12.39 -4.76
N ILE A 27 -4.69 13.15 -5.55
CA ILE A 27 -3.29 13.44 -5.22
C ILE A 27 -3.23 14.14 -3.86
N GLY A 28 -2.34 13.67 -2.98
CA GLY A 28 -2.17 14.13 -1.60
C GLY A 28 -3.18 13.55 -0.62
N ALA A 29 -4.13 12.72 -1.04
CA ALA A 29 -5.00 12.00 -0.12
C ALA A 29 -4.18 11.06 0.75
N ARG A 30 -4.45 11.12 2.05
CA ARG A 30 -3.81 10.29 3.09
C ARG A 30 -4.85 9.46 3.81
N PHE A 31 -4.55 8.20 4.06
CA PHE A 31 -5.43 7.27 4.75
C PHE A 31 -4.62 6.24 5.52
N GLN A 32 -5.19 5.72 6.61
CA GLN A 32 -4.58 4.66 7.40
C GLN A 32 -4.82 3.32 6.68
N GLN A 33 -3.76 2.62 6.32
CA GLN A 33 -3.81 1.22 5.88
C GLN A 33 -3.94 0.29 7.09
N GLU A 34 -3.26 0.63 8.20
CA GLU A 34 -3.38 -0.07 9.48
C GLU A 34 -3.56 0.94 10.61
N ASN A 35 -4.52 0.71 11.51
CA ASN A 35 -4.76 1.57 12.66
C ASN A 35 -4.92 0.72 13.92
N ALA A 36 -3.80 0.20 14.42
CA ALA A 36 -3.74 -0.76 15.51
C ALA A 36 -2.55 -0.47 16.46
N ALA A 37 -2.35 0.80 16.82
CA ALA A 37 -1.26 1.18 17.71
C ALA A 37 -1.36 0.47 19.08
N PRO A 38 -0.24 0.05 19.69
CA PRO A 38 1.15 0.24 19.26
C PRO A 38 1.69 -0.91 18.39
N ILE A 39 0.83 -1.76 17.82
CA ILE A 39 1.23 -2.94 17.03
C ILE A 39 1.58 -2.54 15.60
N ALA A 40 0.71 -1.74 14.97
CA ALA A 40 0.92 -1.21 13.63
C ALA A 40 0.15 0.09 13.41
N LEU A 41 0.74 1.01 12.65
CA LEU A 41 0.13 2.31 12.33
C LEU A 41 0.60 2.79 10.96
N ASP A 42 0.19 2.09 9.90
CA ASP A 42 0.65 2.39 8.55
C ASP A 42 -0.27 3.39 7.86
N ARG A 43 0.34 4.45 7.30
CA ARG A 43 -0.36 5.48 6.54
C ARG A 43 0.13 5.51 5.10
N SER A 44 -0.81 5.48 4.18
CA SER A 44 -0.57 5.65 2.74
C SER A 44 -0.89 7.06 2.28
N GLU A 45 -0.15 7.55 1.29
CA GLU A 45 -0.36 8.83 0.61
C GLU A 45 -0.29 8.65 -0.91
N ILE A 46 -1.30 9.13 -1.64
CA ILE A 46 -1.28 9.12 -3.11
C ILE A 46 -0.39 10.27 -3.59
N ILE A 47 0.73 9.94 -4.23
CA ILE A 47 1.74 10.91 -4.66
C ILE A 47 1.57 11.30 -6.13
N LYS A 48 1.10 10.36 -6.96
CA LYS A 48 0.94 10.59 -8.40
C LYS A 48 -0.14 9.68 -8.99
N GLU A 49 -0.90 10.21 -9.93
CA GLU A 49 -1.85 9.48 -10.76
C GLU A 49 -1.33 9.29 -12.20
N ASP A 50 -2.05 8.50 -12.98
CA ASP A 50 -1.78 8.20 -14.39
C ASP A 50 -0.32 7.78 -14.67
N VAL A 51 0.21 6.92 -13.81
CA VAL A 51 1.56 6.39 -13.93
C VAL A 51 1.56 5.26 -14.96
N ALA A 52 2.46 5.36 -15.94
CA ALA A 52 2.83 4.25 -16.81
C ALA A 52 4.03 3.50 -16.23
N VAL A 53 3.98 2.16 -16.21
CA VAL A 53 5.05 1.31 -15.70
C VAL A 53 5.23 0.08 -16.58
N THR A 54 6.49 -0.27 -16.87
CA THR A 54 6.86 -1.49 -17.61
C THR A 54 7.62 -2.42 -16.67
N LEU A 55 7.09 -3.62 -16.51
CA LEU A 55 7.57 -4.67 -15.60
C LEU A 55 7.74 -5.98 -16.39
N PRO A 56 8.39 -7.02 -15.82
CA PRO A 56 8.47 -8.33 -16.47
C PRO A 56 7.08 -8.93 -16.79
N ALA A 57 6.07 -8.61 -15.97
CA ALA A 57 4.68 -9.01 -16.21
C ALA A 57 3.99 -8.29 -17.39
N GLY A 58 4.56 -7.21 -17.93
CA GLY A 58 3.96 -6.41 -19.01
C GLY A 58 4.03 -4.90 -18.74
N SER A 59 3.33 -4.13 -19.58
CA SER A 59 3.20 -2.68 -19.42
C SER A 59 1.79 -2.30 -18.98
N PHE A 60 1.71 -1.38 -18.02
CA PHE A 60 0.48 -0.92 -17.40
C PHE A 60 0.43 0.61 -17.42
N THR A 61 -0.78 1.17 -17.51
CA THR A 61 -1.05 2.61 -17.51
C THR A 61 -2.19 2.93 -16.55
N GLY A 62 -2.41 4.21 -16.24
CA GLY A 62 -3.45 4.61 -15.29
C GLY A 62 -3.15 4.19 -13.84
N CYS A 63 -1.89 3.89 -13.51
CA CYS A 63 -1.52 3.42 -12.18
C CYS A 63 -1.35 4.58 -11.19
N LEU A 64 -1.44 4.27 -9.90
CA LEU A 64 -1.19 5.20 -8.80
C LEU A 64 0.19 4.92 -8.21
N LYS A 65 0.97 5.97 -7.96
CA LYS A 65 2.14 5.90 -7.10
C LYS A 65 1.74 6.34 -5.69
N VAL A 66 2.06 5.50 -4.73
CA VAL A 66 1.73 5.67 -3.31
C VAL A 66 3.02 5.65 -2.50
N PHE A 67 3.06 6.45 -1.44
CA PHE A 67 4.04 6.30 -0.37
C PHE A 67 3.37 5.78 0.88
N ASP A 68 3.94 4.73 1.45
CA ASP A 68 3.54 4.20 2.75
C ASP A 68 4.57 4.65 3.80
N THR A 69 4.08 4.99 4.99
CA THR A 69 4.90 5.47 6.11
C THR A 69 4.46 4.79 7.39
N ASP A 70 5.42 4.38 8.21
CA ASP A 70 5.18 3.85 9.55
C ASP A 70 4.94 5.01 10.54
N GLY A 71 3.76 5.06 11.12
CA GLY A 71 3.39 6.02 12.15
C GLY A 71 4.04 5.74 13.52
N LEU A 72 4.54 4.53 13.75
CA LEU A 72 5.29 4.13 14.95
C LEU A 72 6.78 4.47 14.83
N ASP A 73 7.34 4.50 13.62
CA ASP A 73 8.69 5.01 13.34
C ASP A 73 8.68 6.14 12.29
N PRO A 74 8.44 7.39 12.71
CA PRO A 74 8.46 8.54 11.80
C PRO A 74 9.83 8.84 11.17
N SER A 75 10.90 8.17 11.62
CA SER A 75 12.25 8.32 11.05
C SER A 75 12.51 7.36 9.89
N ALA A 76 11.69 6.32 9.75
CA ALA A 76 11.76 5.39 8.64
C ALA A 76 11.47 6.12 7.31
N PRO A 77 12.23 5.81 6.24
CA PRO A 77 11.95 6.36 4.92
C PRO A 77 10.59 5.86 4.40
N PRO A 78 9.86 6.67 3.61
CA PRO A 78 8.62 6.20 2.99
C PRO A 78 8.87 5.07 1.99
N GLU A 79 8.08 4.01 2.07
CA GLU A 79 8.10 2.90 1.12
C GLU A 79 7.35 3.31 -0.15
N LYS A 80 7.92 2.99 -1.32
CA LYS A 80 7.32 3.35 -2.61
C LYS A 80 6.54 2.19 -3.19
N LYS A 81 5.23 2.39 -3.39
CA LYS A 81 4.36 1.40 -4.05
C LYS A 81 3.73 1.93 -5.34
N ILE A 82 3.41 1.02 -6.25
CA ILE A 82 2.60 1.32 -7.44
C ILE A 82 1.40 0.36 -7.47
N TYR A 83 0.20 0.92 -7.62
CA TYR A 83 -1.06 0.18 -7.76
C TYR A 83 -1.64 0.41 -9.14
N CYS A 84 -1.96 -0.65 -9.88
CA CYS A 84 -2.54 -0.56 -11.22
C CYS A 84 -3.99 -1.08 -11.24
N PRO A 85 -4.89 -0.44 -12.02
CA PRO A 85 -6.27 -0.90 -12.18
C PRO A 85 -6.36 -2.36 -12.63
N GLY A 86 -7.27 -3.12 -12.02
CA GLY A 86 -7.50 -4.53 -12.35
C GLY A 86 -6.44 -5.53 -11.85
N ILE A 87 -5.30 -5.04 -11.34
CA ILE A 87 -4.18 -5.88 -10.86
C ILE A 87 -3.92 -5.70 -9.37
N GLY A 88 -4.02 -4.46 -8.86
CA GLY A 88 -3.62 -4.11 -7.50
C GLY A 88 -2.15 -3.71 -7.43
N ASN A 89 -1.44 -4.11 -6.39
CA ASN A 89 -0.06 -3.70 -6.17
C ASN A 89 0.90 -4.41 -7.14
N VAL A 90 1.64 -3.64 -7.95
CA VAL A 90 2.56 -4.15 -8.97
C VAL A 90 4.03 -3.85 -8.69
N VAL A 91 4.30 -2.90 -7.80
CA VAL A 91 5.64 -2.57 -7.29
C VAL A 91 5.53 -2.33 -5.80
N ASP A 92 6.37 -3.00 -5.02
CA ASP A 92 6.56 -2.76 -3.60
C ASP A 92 8.05 -2.56 -3.33
N GLU A 93 8.47 -1.30 -3.21
CA GLU A 93 9.86 -0.87 -3.16
C GLU A 93 10.72 -1.38 -4.32
N THR A 94 11.43 -2.49 -4.10
CA THR A 94 12.31 -3.18 -5.05
C THR A 94 11.67 -4.44 -5.63
N LEU A 95 10.58 -4.92 -5.04
CA LEU A 95 9.78 -6.02 -5.54
C LEU A 95 8.90 -5.55 -6.70
N VAL A 96 8.83 -6.36 -7.75
CA VAL A 96 8.06 -6.06 -8.95
C VAL A 96 7.24 -7.26 -9.39
N LEU A 97 6.07 -7.00 -9.96
CA LEU A 97 5.22 -8.04 -10.52
C LEU A 97 5.90 -8.70 -11.73
N THR A 98 6.08 -10.01 -11.66
CA THR A 98 6.70 -10.81 -12.73
C THR A 98 5.69 -11.59 -13.57
N GLN A 99 4.56 -11.99 -12.97
CA GLN A 99 3.48 -12.70 -13.66
C GLN A 99 2.15 -12.49 -12.90
N TYR A 100 1.03 -12.53 -13.62
CA TYR A 100 -0.33 -12.54 -13.07
C TYR A 100 -1.26 -13.33 -13.99
N GLY A 101 -2.40 -13.79 -13.47
CA GLY A 101 -3.41 -14.50 -14.26
C GLY A 101 -4.21 -13.55 -15.12
N GLN A 102 -4.42 -13.91 -16.39
CA GLN A 102 -5.43 -13.31 -17.25
C GLN A 102 -6.49 -14.37 -17.55
N HIS A 103 -7.77 -14.02 -17.32
CA HIS A 103 -8.90 -14.87 -17.65
C HIS A 103 -9.21 -14.80 -19.15
#